data_AF-A0A7C3Z2Q7-F1
#
_entry.id   AF-A0A7C3Z2Q7-F1
#
_cell.length_a   1.000
_cell.length_b   1.000
_cell.length_c   1.000
_cell.angle_alpha   90.00
_cell.angle_beta   90.00
_cell.angle_gamma   90.00
#
_symmetry.space_group_name_H-M   'P 1'
#
loop_
_entity.id
_entity.type
_entity.pdbx_description
1 polymer ?
#
loop_
_entity_poly.entity_id
_entity_poly.type
_entity_poly.pdbx_seq_one_letter_code
_entity_poly.pdbx_strand_id
1 'polypeptide(L)'
;MRRIENNLIPAARQLYIEVKSGVPLFNAMTSISTNYGEVSEEFKKIVSKINGGVSELDAISEASKQSPSFKLRRLLWQISNALKVGSDVGTALETTINGLTKDKMDDIEKYAHELSPWTMIYMMVAVILPSLGITLLIVILSLVNIPLTPLIFPLIVTLLAAFQLVFLNLIKTRRPRV
;
A
#
# COMPACT_ATOMS: atom_id res chain seq x y z
N MET A 1 -12.88 -7.69 6.06
CA MET A 1 -11.40 -7.78 6.30
C MET A 1 -10.62 -6.67 5.58
N ARG A 2 -10.52 -6.63 4.25
CA ARG A 2 -9.79 -5.55 3.53
C ARG A 2 -10.33 -4.13 3.80
N ARG A 3 -11.62 -3.98 4.08
CA ARG A 3 -12.25 -2.68 4.37
C ARG A 3 -11.92 -2.14 5.77
N ILE A 4 -11.77 -3.01 6.79
CA ILE A 4 -11.30 -2.60 8.13
C ILE A 4 -9.90 -2.00 8.02
N GLU A 5 -8.99 -2.64 7.28
CA GLU A 5 -7.58 -2.20 7.22
C GLU A 5 -7.37 -0.86 6.51
N ASN A 6 -8.27 -0.46 5.61
CA ASN A 6 -8.18 0.81 4.91
C ASN A 6 -8.52 1.99 5.83
N ASN A 7 -9.52 1.82 6.71
CA ASN A 7 -10.01 2.89 7.58
C ASN A 7 -9.43 2.84 9.00
N LEU A 8 -8.71 1.77 9.36
CA LEU A 8 -8.18 1.59 10.71
C LEU A 8 -7.15 2.66 11.09
N ILE A 9 -6.22 3.01 10.18
CA ILE A 9 -5.17 4.00 10.50
C ILE A 9 -5.78 5.40 10.74
N PRO A 10 -6.67 5.92 9.88
CA PRO A 10 -7.40 7.16 10.15
C PRO A 10 -8.17 7.14 11.48
N ALA A 11 -8.93 6.07 11.76
CA ALA A 11 -9.71 5.94 12.99
C ALA A 11 -8.81 5.89 14.24
N ALA A 12 -7.75 5.08 14.21
CA ALA A 12 -6.78 4.98 15.29
C ALA A 12 -6.05 6.32 15.53
N ARG A 13 -5.77 7.08 14.47
CA ARG A 13 -5.17 8.42 14.58
C ARG A 13 -6.12 9.42 15.23
N GLN A 14 -7.40 9.43 14.87
CA GLN A 14 -8.40 10.26 15.57
C GLN A 14 -8.48 9.88 17.05
N LEU A 15 -8.61 8.59 17.35
CA LEU A 15 -8.63 8.07 18.73
C LEU A 15 -7.40 8.52 19.53
N TYR A 16 -6.21 8.42 18.94
CA TYR A 16 -4.97 8.89 19.57
C TYR A 16 -4.97 10.40 19.85
N ILE A 17 -5.36 11.22 18.87
CA ILE A 17 -5.41 12.68 19.02
C ILE A 17 -6.37 13.07 20.12
N GLU A 18 -7.56 12.47 20.16
CA GLU A 18 -8.56 12.76 21.18
C GLU A 18 -8.07 12.35 22.58
N VAL A 19 -7.53 11.12 22.72
CA VAL A 19 -6.99 10.63 24.00
C VAL A 19 -5.81 11.50 24.48
N LYS A 20 -4.88 11.88 23.59
CA LYS A 20 -3.76 12.79 23.95
C LYS A 20 -4.22 14.21 24.27
N SER A 21 -5.38 14.63 23.75
CA SER A 21 -5.99 15.93 24.08
C SER A 21 -6.76 15.92 25.40
N GLY A 22 -6.75 14.80 26.15
CA GLY A 22 -7.44 14.66 27.43
C GLY A 22 -8.90 14.21 27.31
N VAL A 23 -9.35 13.82 26.12
CA VAL A 23 -10.70 13.22 25.97
C VAL A 23 -10.70 11.83 26.62
N PRO A 24 -11.69 11.50 27.48
CA PRO A 24 -11.82 10.17 28.04
C PRO A 24 -11.89 9.10 26.95
N LEU A 25 -11.22 7.97 27.16
CA LEU A 25 -11.11 6.89 26.16
C LEU A 25 -12.48 6.44 25.64
N PHE A 26 -13.48 6.30 26.52
CA PHE A 26 -14.85 5.96 26.11
C PHE A 26 -15.47 6.98 25.15
N ASN A 27 -15.33 8.28 25.43
CA ASN A 27 -15.83 9.34 24.55
C ASN A 27 -15.11 9.30 23.20
N ALA A 28 -13.80 9.05 23.23
CA ALA A 28 -13.01 8.96 22.01
C ALA A 28 -13.35 7.70 21.18
N MET A 29 -13.66 6.56 21.82
CA MET A 29 -14.19 5.38 21.13
C MET A 29 -15.59 5.65 20.55
N THR A 30 -16.39 6.46 21.23
CA THR A 30 -17.72 6.85 20.74
C THR A 30 -17.63 7.74 19.50
N SER A 31 -16.65 8.66 19.43
CA SER A 31 -16.46 9.52 18.25
C SER A 31 -16.15 8.70 16.98
N ILE A 32 -15.23 7.73 17.09
CA ILE A 32 -14.81 6.87 15.96
C ILE A 32 -15.80 5.74 15.65
N SER A 33 -16.82 5.55 16.49
CA SER A 33 -17.95 4.65 16.22
C SER A 33 -18.84 5.13 15.07
N THR A 34 -18.52 6.28 14.48
CA THR A 34 -19.13 6.85 13.27
C THR A 34 -18.06 7.17 12.22
N ASN A 35 -18.43 7.18 10.93
CA ASN A 35 -17.60 7.64 9.80
C ASN A 35 -16.38 6.79 9.34
N TYR A 36 -16.13 5.60 9.90
CA TYR A 36 -15.01 4.72 9.51
C TYR A 36 -15.43 3.34 8.97
N GLY A 37 -16.71 3.16 8.60
CA GLY A 37 -17.22 1.93 7.97
C GLY A 37 -17.14 0.71 8.90
N GLU A 38 -16.54 -0.40 8.45
CA GLU A 38 -16.43 -1.64 9.25
C GLU A 38 -15.69 -1.43 10.59
N VAL A 39 -14.76 -0.45 10.67
CA VAL A 39 -14.09 -0.11 11.93
C VAL A 39 -15.08 0.48 12.94
N SER A 40 -15.91 1.42 12.48
CA SER A 40 -16.93 2.06 13.30
C SER A 40 -17.93 1.05 13.87
N GLU A 41 -18.33 0.04 13.08
CA GLU A 41 -19.22 -1.03 13.56
C GLU A 41 -18.61 -1.85 14.70
N GLU A 42 -17.31 -2.14 14.64
CA GLU A 42 -16.62 -2.84 15.73
C GLU A 42 -16.51 -1.98 17.00
N PHE A 43 -16.18 -0.68 16.86
CA PHE A 43 -16.17 0.24 18.00
C PHE A 43 -17.56 0.48 18.58
N LYS A 44 -18.61 0.49 17.74
CA LYS A 44 -20.00 0.59 18.19
C LYS A 44 -20.43 -0.59 19.05
N LYS A 45 -19.99 -1.81 18.71
CA LYS A 45 -20.20 -3.00 19.55
C LYS A 45 -19.52 -2.85 20.92
N ILE A 46 -18.30 -2.33 20.95
CA ILE A 46 -17.55 -2.09 22.20
C ILE A 46 -18.29 -1.05 23.06
N VAL A 47 -18.63 0.11 22.49
CA VAL A 47 -19.35 1.18 23.18
C VAL A 47 -20.71 0.68 23.71
N SER A 48 -21.44 -0.12 22.92
CA SER A 48 -22.71 -0.71 23.35
C SER A 48 -22.56 -1.65 24.55
N LYS A 49 -21.47 -2.44 24.63
CA LYS A 49 -21.21 -3.31 25.79
C LYS A 49 -20.90 -2.50 27.04
N ILE A 50 -20.12 -1.43 26.89
CA ILE A 50 -19.77 -0.53 28.00
C ILE A 50 -21.03 0.16 28.54
N ASN A 51 -21.88 0.69 27.65
CA ASN A 51 -23.19 1.25 28.02
C ASN A 51 -24.11 0.21 28.69
N GLY A 52 -23.95 -1.07 28.37
CA GLY A 52 -24.64 -2.19 29.01
C GLY A 52 -24.11 -2.56 30.39
N GLY A 53 -23.10 -1.85 30.92
CA GLY A 53 -22.54 -2.07 32.25
C GLY A 53 -21.28 -2.93 32.29
N VAL A 54 -20.74 -3.36 31.14
CA VAL A 54 -19.45 -4.06 31.08
C VAL A 54 -18.32 -3.05 31.31
N SER A 55 -17.28 -3.44 32.05
CA SER A 55 -16.12 -2.56 32.26
C SER A 55 -15.42 -2.24 30.92
N GLU A 56 -14.83 -1.04 30.79
CA GLU A 56 -14.08 -0.66 29.58
C GLU A 56 -12.99 -1.67 29.24
N LEU A 57 -12.24 -2.11 30.25
CA LEU A 57 -11.18 -3.09 30.10
C LEU A 57 -11.70 -4.42 29.55
N ASP A 58 -12.79 -4.95 30.12
CA ASP A 58 -13.34 -6.24 29.71
C ASP A 58 -13.95 -6.16 28.31
N ALA A 59 -14.68 -5.09 28.01
CA ALA A 59 -15.29 -4.89 26.69
C ALA A 59 -14.23 -4.81 25.58
N ILE A 60 -13.14 -4.07 25.79
CA ILE A 60 -12.04 -3.94 24.82
C ILE A 60 -11.26 -5.26 24.73
N SER A 61 -10.98 -5.91 25.87
CA SER A 61 -10.27 -7.20 25.93
C SER A 61 -11.02 -8.29 25.17
N GLU A 62 -12.34 -8.39 25.36
CA GLU A 62 -13.19 -9.35 24.66
C GLU A 62 -13.24 -9.06 23.15
N ALA A 63 -13.42 -7.79 22.78
CA ALA A 63 -13.41 -7.36 21.38
C ALA A 63 -12.06 -7.64 20.69
N SER A 64 -10.94 -7.50 21.40
CA SER A 64 -9.62 -7.86 20.86
C SER A 64 -9.56 -9.33 20.44
N LYS A 65 -10.12 -10.24 21.25
CA LYS A 65 -10.12 -11.69 21.00
C LYS A 65 -11.04 -12.07 19.84
N GLN A 66 -12.19 -11.41 19.73
CA GLN A 66 -13.21 -11.69 18.71
C GLN A 66 -12.96 -10.96 17.38
N SER A 67 -12.10 -9.93 17.38
CA SER A 67 -11.88 -9.08 16.21
C SER A 67 -11.39 -9.90 15.00
N PRO A 68 -12.01 -9.74 13.82
CA PRO A 68 -11.65 -10.48 12.61
C PRO A 68 -10.38 -9.95 11.94
N SER A 69 -9.94 -8.71 12.25
CA SER A 69 -8.72 -8.13 11.68
C SER A 69 -7.57 -8.23 12.66
N PHE A 70 -6.43 -8.77 12.21
CA PHE A 70 -5.22 -8.85 13.02
C PHE A 70 -4.74 -7.46 13.51
N LYS A 71 -4.80 -6.45 12.63
CA LYS A 71 -4.39 -5.08 12.95
C LYS A 71 -5.29 -4.43 14.00
N LEU A 72 -6.61 -4.61 13.87
CA LEU A 72 -7.57 -4.12 14.87
C LEU A 72 -7.44 -4.88 16.20
N ARG A 73 -7.27 -6.20 16.16
CA ARG A 73 -6.97 -7.03 17.33
C ARG A 73 -5.75 -6.51 18.08
N ARG A 74 -4.65 -6.23 17.37
CA ARG A 74 -3.42 -5.69 17.95
C ARG A 74 -3.67 -4.34 18.64
N LEU A 75 -4.42 -3.43 18.00
CA LEU A 75 -4.79 -2.14 18.58
C LEU A 75 -5.60 -2.29 19.87
N LEU A 76 -6.70 -3.05 19.83
CA LEU A 76 -7.56 -3.26 21.00
C LEU A 76 -6.81 -3.97 22.13
N TRP A 77 -5.96 -4.94 21.81
CA TRP A 77 -5.14 -5.64 22.79
C TRP A 77 -4.17 -4.69 23.50
N GLN A 78 -3.48 -3.81 22.76
CA GLN A 78 -2.57 -2.82 23.34
C GLN A 78 -3.30 -1.83 24.24
N ILE A 79 -4.47 -1.35 23.83
CA ILE A 79 -5.32 -0.48 24.66
C ILE A 79 -5.73 -1.21 25.94
N SER A 80 -6.23 -2.45 25.84
CA SER A 80 -6.67 -3.22 27.01
C SER A 80 -5.51 -3.50 27.98
N ASN A 81 -4.31 -3.78 27.46
CA ASN A 81 -3.15 -3.97 28.30
C ASN A 81 -2.75 -2.68 29.02
N ALA A 82 -2.76 -1.54 28.33
CA ALA A 82 -2.44 -0.25 28.94
C ALA A 82 -3.41 0.07 30.09
N LEU A 83 -4.72 -0.13 29.87
CA LEU A 83 -5.73 0.00 30.92
C LEU A 83 -5.48 -0.96 32.09
N LYS A 84 -5.15 -2.23 31.81
CA LYS A 84 -4.94 -3.26 32.83
C LYS A 84 -3.75 -2.94 33.75
N VAL A 85 -2.67 -2.39 33.21
CA VAL A 85 -1.48 -2.03 34.00
C VAL A 85 -1.47 -0.58 34.47
N GLY A 86 -2.51 0.20 34.12
CA GLY A 86 -2.62 1.62 34.45
C GLY A 86 -1.60 2.52 33.73
N SER A 87 -1.09 2.10 32.57
CA SER A 87 -0.16 2.90 31.77
C SER A 87 -0.89 3.85 30.82
N ASP A 88 -0.15 4.83 30.27
CA ASP A 88 -0.71 5.81 29.33
C ASP A 88 -1.19 5.14 28.03
N VAL A 89 -2.52 5.09 27.86
CA VAL A 89 -3.19 4.58 26.65
C VAL A 89 -2.77 5.35 25.40
N GLY A 90 -2.50 6.65 25.52
CA GLY A 90 -2.03 7.47 24.40
C GLY A 90 -0.70 6.96 23.84
N THR A 91 0.23 6.57 24.70
CA THR A 91 1.52 6.00 24.29
C THR A 91 1.36 4.61 23.64
N ALA A 92 0.43 3.79 24.13
CA ALA A 92 0.12 2.49 23.53
C ALA A 92 -0.51 2.63 22.13
N LEU A 93 -1.40 3.62 21.96
CA LEU A 93 -1.99 3.98 20.67
C LEU A 93 -0.91 4.47 19.69
N GLU A 94 -0.05 5.40 20.10
CA GLU A 94 1.04 5.93 19.29
C GLU A 94 1.96 4.83 18.75
N THR A 95 2.42 3.96 19.66
CA THR A 95 3.30 2.84 19.31
C THR A 95 2.64 1.91 18.29
N THR A 96 1.34 1.66 18.45
CA THR A 96 0.59 0.82 17.51
C THR A 96 0.42 1.50 16.15
N ILE A 97 0.07 2.79 16.13
CA ILE A 97 -0.11 3.57 14.89
C ILE A 97 1.20 3.66 14.10
N ASN A 98 2.31 3.89 14.79
CA ASN A 98 3.64 3.92 14.18
C ASN A 98 3.99 2.56 13.58
N GLY A 99 3.68 1.46 14.28
CA GLY A 99 3.80 0.10 13.75
C GLY A 99 2.96 -0.12 12.49
N LEU A 100 1.67 0.22 12.52
CA LEU A 100 0.78 0.06 11.37
C LEU A 100 1.20 0.90 10.16
N THR A 101 1.73 2.11 10.41
CA THR A 101 2.22 3.00 9.36
C THR A 101 3.52 2.47 8.76
N LYS A 102 4.41 1.92 9.60
CA LYS A 102 5.63 1.26 9.13
C LYS A 102 5.30 0.02 8.30
N ASP A 103 4.40 -0.86 8.76
CA ASP A 103 3.98 -2.03 8.00
C ASP A 103 3.45 -1.63 6.59
N LYS A 104 2.68 -0.53 6.51
CA LYS A 104 2.21 0.02 5.22
C LYS A 104 3.35 0.55 4.35
N MET A 105 4.37 1.18 4.95
CA MET A 105 5.53 1.67 4.22
C MET A 105 6.37 0.51 3.68
N ASP A 106 6.57 -0.53 4.49
CA ASP A 106 7.28 -1.74 4.11
C ASP A 106 6.55 -2.45 2.95
N ASP A 107 5.21 -2.50 2.97
CA ASP A 107 4.39 -3.01 1.85
C ASP A 107 4.61 -2.20 0.55
N ILE A 108 4.67 -0.87 0.64
CA ILE A 108 4.93 0.03 -0.50
C ILE A 108 6.35 -0.18 -1.03
N GLU A 109 7.33 -0.26 -0.13
CA GLU A 109 8.73 -0.47 -0.51
C GLU A 109 8.91 -1.82 -1.20
N LYS A 110 8.31 -2.89 -0.64
CA LYS A 110 8.30 -4.21 -1.27
C LYS A 110 7.69 -4.17 -2.67
N TYR A 111 6.56 -3.48 -2.83
CA TYR A 111 5.94 -3.30 -4.14
C TYR A 111 6.86 -2.55 -5.12
N ALA A 112 7.56 -1.51 -4.66
CA ALA A 112 8.54 -0.78 -5.48
C ALA A 112 9.73 -1.66 -5.89
N HIS A 113 10.23 -2.49 -4.98
CA HIS A 113 11.29 -3.47 -5.29
C HIS A 113 10.82 -4.52 -6.28
N GLU A 114 9.58 -5.01 -6.17
CA GLU A 114 8.99 -5.95 -7.12
C GLU A 114 8.84 -5.35 -8.53
N LEU A 115 8.55 -4.04 -8.64
CA LEU A 115 8.46 -3.31 -9.91
C LEU A 115 9.81 -3.09 -10.61
N SER A 116 10.92 -3.07 -9.86
CA SER A 116 12.25 -2.74 -10.40
C SER A 116 12.75 -3.76 -11.46
N PRO A 117 12.72 -5.09 -11.21
CA PRO A 117 13.08 -6.10 -12.23
C PRO A 117 12.20 -6.03 -13.47
N TRP A 118 10.90 -5.80 -13.31
CA TRP A 118 9.99 -5.64 -14.46
C TRP A 118 10.41 -4.44 -15.32
N THR A 119 10.71 -3.32 -14.67
CA THR A 119 11.22 -2.11 -15.36
C THR A 119 12.50 -2.40 -16.12
N MET A 120 13.42 -3.16 -15.53
CA MET A 120 14.68 -3.56 -16.19
C MET A 120 14.43 -4.43 -17.43
N ILE A 121 13.59 -5.47 -17.33
CA ILE A 121 13.22 -6.32 -18.47
C ILE A 121 12.56 -5.48 -19.57
N TYR A 122 11.69 -4.54 -19.19
CA TYR A 122 11.10 -3.61 -20.15
C TYR A 122 12.15 -2.77 -20.87
N MET A 123 13.13 -2.20 -20.17
CA MET A 123 14.23 -1.46 -20.81
C MET A 123 15.06 -2.35 -21.76
N MET A 124 15.35 -3.59 -21.35
CA MET A 124 16.10 -4.55 -22.17
C MET A 124 15.36 -4.84 -23.48
N VAL A 125 14.09 -5.20 -23.44
CA VAL A 125 13.33 -5.61 -24.64
C VAL A 125 12.92 -4.41 -25.50
N ALA A 126 12.58 -3.27 -24.89
CA ALA A 126 12.08 -2.11 -25.62
C ALA A 126 13.19 -1.27 -26.27
N VAL A 127 14.37 -1.19 -25.62
CA VAL A 127 15.43 -0.25 -26.00
C VAL A 127 16.70 -1.00 -26.40
N ILE A 128 17.18 -1.92 -25.57
CA ILE A 128 18.48 -2.58 -25.79
C ILE A 128 18.39 -3.60 -26.94
N LEU A 129 17.38 -4.46 -26.95
CA LEU A 129 17.23 -5.51 -27.96
C LEU A 129 17.05 -4.94 -29.39
N PRO A 130 16.21 -3.91 -29.61
CA PRO A 130 16.06 -3.33 -30.95
C PRO A 130 17.32 -2.58 -31.38
N SER A 131 17.98 -1.86 -30.46
CA SER A 131 19.21 -1.12 -30.80
C SER A 131 20.36 -2.07 -31.16
N LEU A 132 20.60 -3.10 -30.35
CA LEU A 132 21.60 -4.15 -30.66
C LEU A 132 21.21 -4.97 -31.90
N GLY A 133 19.93 -5.26 -32.09
CA GLY A 133 19.44 -5.99 -33.26
C GLY A 133 19.76 -5.25 -34.57
N ILE A 134 19.59 -3.92 -34.60
CA ILE A 134 19.96 -3.10 -35.75
C ILE A 134 21.46 -3.11 -35.99
N THR A 135 22.26 -2.89 -34.95
CA THR A 135 23.72 -2.81 -35.13
C THR A 135 24.28 -4.12 -35.67
N LEU A 136 23.82 -5.25 -35.14
CA LEU A 136 24.15 -6.58 -35.67
C LEU A 136 23.68 -6.76 -37.11
N LEU A 137 22.45 -6.34 -37.42
CA LEU A 137 21.91 -6.45 -38.78
C LEU A 137 22.75 -5.65 -39.77
N ILE A 138 23.10 -4.40 -39.45
CA ILE A 138 23.96 -3.55 -40.30
C ILE A 138 25.33 -4.21 -40.52
N VAL A 139 25.95 -4.74 -39.46
CA VAL A 139 27.24 -5.44 -39.56
C VAL A 139 27.11 -6.66 -40.49
N ILE A 140 26.07 -7.47 -40.33
CA ILE A 140 25.86 -8.66 -41.18
C ILE A 140 25.64 -8.26 -42.64
N LEU A 141 24.80 -7.25 -42.94
CA LEU A 141 24.59 -6.78 -44.31
C LEU A 141 25.91 -6.28 -44.93
N SER A 142 26.77 -5.64 -44.14
CA SER A 142 28.09 -5.22 -44.56
C SER A 142 29.01 -6.40 -44.89
N LEU A 143 28.92 -7.52 -44.15
CA LEU A 143 29.73 -8.72 -44.39
C LEU A 143 29.27 -9.51 -45.62
N VAL A 144 27.96 -9.58 -45.85
CA VAL A 144 27.36 -10.29 -47.01
C VAL A 144 27.43 -9.44 -48.29
N ASN A 145 27.94 -8.21 -48.19
CA ASN A 145 28.14 -7.29 -49.30
C ASN A 145 26.82 -6.97 -50.06
N ILE A 146 25.70 -6.95 -49.33
CA ILE A 146 24.40 -6.56 -49.87
C ILE A 146 24.42 -5.04 -50.02
N PRO A 147 24.23 -4.48 -51.23
CA PRO A 147 24.29 -3.04 -51.44
C PRO A 147 23.18 -2.34 -50.67
N LEU A 148 23.57 -1.60 -49.64
CA LEU A 148 22.67 -0.73 -48.88
C LEU A 148 22.29 0.46 -49.77
N THR A 149 21.17 0.32 -50.47
CA THR A 149 20.58 1.44 -51.21
C THR A 149 20.32 2.58 -50.22
N PRO A 150 20.59 3.86 -50.56
CA PRO A 150 20.37 5.00 -49.67
C PRO A 150 18.94 5.10 -49.10
N LEU A 151 17.96 4.45 -49.73
CA LEU A 151 16.57 4.33 -49.29
C LEU A 151 16.37 3.36 -48.10
N ILE A 152 17.22 2.35 -47.94
CA ILE A 152 17.05 1.28 -46.95
C ILE A 152 17.32 1.80 -45.52
N PHE A 153 18.31 2.68 -45.37
CA PHE A 153 18.66 3.26 -44.07
C PHE A 153 17.52 4.10 -43.44
N PRO A 154 16.93 5.10 -44.11
CA PRO A 154 15.80 5.85 -43.57
C PRO A 154 14.55 4.98 -43.37
N LEU A 155 14.35 3.95 -44.20
CA LEU A 155 13.25 2.99 -44.04
C LEU A 155 13.37 2.20 -42.73
N ILE A 156 14.56 1.67 -42.42
CA ILE A 156 14.83 0.93 -41.17
C ILE A 156 14.64 1.84 -39.96
N VAL A 157 15.17 3.06 -39.98
CA VAL A 157 15.03 4.03 -38.88
C VAL A 157 13.56 4.40 -38.64
N THR A 158 12.80 4.63 -39.72
CA THR A 158 11.37 4.97 -39.63
C THR A 158 10.54 3.81 -39.08
N LEU A 159 10.78 2.58 -39.57
CA LEU A 159 10.12 1.37 -39.07
C LEU A 159 10.41 1.16 -37.58
N LEU A 160 11.65 1.41 -37.15
CA LEU A 160 12.03 1.25 -35.76
C LEU A 160 11.39 2.30 -34.84
N ALA A 161 11.38 3.56 -35.26
CA ALA A 161 10.72 4.63 -34.53
C ALA A 161 9.21 4.32 -34.39
N ALA A 162 8.57 3.83 -35.45
CA ALA A 162 7.19 3.37 -35.40
C ALA A 162 7.00 2.20 -34.43
N PHE A 163 7.87 1.19 -34.47
CA PHE A 163 7.83 0.05 -33.53
C PHE A 163 7.99 0.49 -32.08
N GLN A 164 8.96 1.36 -31.79
CA GLN A 164 9.20 1.92 -30.45
C GLN A 164 8.02 2.75 -29.94
N LEU A 165 7.37 3.54 -30.79
CA LEU A 165 6.17 4.30 -30.44
C LEU A 165 4.98 3.39 -30.11
N VAL A 166 4.76 2.34 -30.91
CA VAL A 166 3.73 1.33 -30.63
C VAL A 166 4.00 0.63 -29.31
N PHE A 167 5.26 0.25 -29.06
CA PHE A 167 5.67 -0.42 -27.83
C PHE A 167 5.50 0.49 -26.59
N LEU A 168 5.87 1.77 -26.70
CA LEU A 168 5.66 2.77 -25.65
C LEU A 168 4.17 2.97 -25.34
N ASN A 169 3.30 3.02 -26.36
CA ASN A 169 1.86 3.13 -26.16
C ASN A 169 1.26 1.88 -25.49
N LEU A 170 1.73 0.69 -25.86
CA LEU A 170 1.33 -0.57 -25.22
C LEU A 170 1.72 -0.58 -23.72
N ILE A 171 2.92 -0.13 -23.39
CA ILE A 171 3.41 -0.05 -22.00
C ILE A 171 2.70 1.03 -21.19
N LYS A 172 2.43 2.21 -21.78
CA LYS A 172 1.73 3.31 -21.11
C LYS A 172 0.35 2.87 -20.59
N THR A 173 -0.28 1.92 -21.26
CA THR A 173 -1.58 1.33 -20.88
C THR A 173 -1.47 0.37 -19.70
N ARG A 174 -0.27 -0.16 -19.40
CA ARG A 174 0.01 -1.09 -18.29
C ARG A 174 0.69 -0.46 -17.09
N ARG A 175 0.96 0.86 -17.09
CA ARG A 175 1.42 1.55 -15.88
C ARG A 175 0.30 1.46 -14.82
N PRO A 176 0.53 0.79 -13.67
CA PRO A 176 -0.42 0.87 -12.59
C PRO A 176 -0.43 2.34 -12.13
N ARG A 177 -1.59 2.99 -12.32
CA ARG A 177 -1.88 4.26 -11.66
C ARG A 177 -1.97 3.94 -10.17
N VAL A 178 -0.86 4.16 -9.47
CA VAL A 178 -0.88 4.43 -8.03
C VAL A 178 -1.62 5.74 -7.78
#